data_AF-A0A1I3RIQ3-F1
#
_entry.id   AF-A0A1I3RIQ3-F1
#
_cell.length_a   1.000
_cell.length_b   1.000
_cell.length_c   1.000
_cell.angle_alpha   90.00
_cell.angle_beta   90.00
_cell.angle_gamma   90.00
#
_symmetry.space_group_name_H-M   'P 1'
#
loop_
_entity.id
_entity.type
_entity.pdbx_description
1 polymer ?
#
loop_
_entity_poly.entity_id
_entity_poly.type
_entity_poly.pdbx_seq_one_letter_code
_entity_poly.pdbx_strand_id
1 'polypeptide(L)'
;MNEKLKVQSHHLERSAYLYIRQSSMRQVMENVESTKRQYDLRGRAIGLGWRDDQIIVIDSDQGESGASASWREGFQHLVSDVGMGRAGIVMGLEVSRLARNNADWHRLLEICALADTLILDEDGVYDPANFNDRLLLGLKGTMSEAELHVIKARLRGGILNKCVAVSIVALCRPALSMMRLAMSFSIRTLKSGR
;
A
#
# COMPACT_ATOMS: atom_id res chain seq x y z
N MET A 1 18.01 16.91 8.36
CA MET A 1 18.64 17.58 7.20
C MET A 1 17.62 18.57 6.66
N ASN A 2 17.99 19.81 6.39
CA ASN A 2 17.08 20.96 6.37
C ASN A 2 16.08 20.94 5.18
N GLU A 3 14.91 20.32 5.36
CA GLU A 3 13.86 20.15 4.34
C GLU A 3 13.43 21.49 3.70
N LYS A 4 13.48 22.56 4.49
CA LYS A 4 13.19 23.93 4.05
C LYS A 4 14.18 24.47 3.00
N LEU A 5 15.37 23.89 2.86
CA LEU A 5 16.33 24.33 1.84
C LEU A 5 15.96 23.85 0.43
N LYS A 6 15.20 22.75 0.32
CA LYS A 6 14.78 22.22 -0.99
C LYS A 6 13.55 22.95 -1.52
N VAL A 7 12.66 23.38 -0.63
CA VAL A 7 11.47 24.14 -1.00
C VAL A 7 11.88 25.57 -1.37
N GLN A 8 11.46 26.01 -2.55
CA GLN A 8 11.76 27.32 -3.13
C GLN A 8 10.46 28.08 -3.37
N SER A 9 10.51 29.40 -3.55
CA SER A 9 9.31 30.23 -3.72
C SER A 9 8.43 29.78 -4.89
N HIS A 10 9.01 29.39 -6.02
CA HIS A 10 8.26 28.90 -7.18
C HIS A 10 7.51 27.58 -6.91
N HIS A 11 7.97 26.77 -5.94
CA HIS A 11 7.24 25.57 -5.52
C HIS A 11 5.96 25.95 -4.76
N LEU A 12 6.02 26.99 -3.93
CA LEU A 12 4.90 27.46 -3.09
C LEU A 12 3.82 28.22 -3.90
N GLU A 13 4.18 28.76 -5.06
CA GLU A 13 3.21 29.35 -6.00
C GLU A 13 2.30 28.31 -6.65
N ARG A 14 2.74 27.05 -6.67
CA ARG A 14 2.06 25.91 -7.28
C ARG A 14 1.31 25.09 -6.23
N SER A 15 0.35 24.29 -6.67
CA SER A 15 -0.44 23.45 -5.77
C SER A 15 0.36 22.27 -5.20
N ALA A 16 -0.02 21.86 -3.99
CA ALA A 16 0.52 20.67 -3.33
C ALA A 16 -0.48 19.52 -3.47
N TYR A 17 -0.05 18.40 -4.03
CA TYR A 17 -0.94 17.27 -4.28
C TYR A 17 -0.72 16.18 -3.25
N LEU A 18 -1.78 15.76 -2.55
CA LEU A 18 -1.77 14.61 -1.66
C LEU A 18 -2.43 13.43 -2.34
N TYR A 19 -1.64 12.45 -2.76
CA TYR A 19 -2.14 11.23 -3.38
C TYR A 19 -2.32 10.12 -2.33
N ILE A 20 -3.55 9.66 -2.16
CA ILE A 20 -3.92 8.61 -1.20
C ILE A 20 -4.38 7.38 -1.97
N ARG A 21 -3.79 6.23 -1.61
CA ARG A 21 -4.21 4.93 -2.12
C ARG A 21 -4.61 4.03 -0.96
N GLN A 22 -5.91 3.87 -0.77
CA GLN A 22 -6.49 2.95 0.21
C GLN A 22 -6.29 1.48 -0.21
N SER A 23 -6.05 0.57 0.74
CA SER A 23 -5.99 -0.88 0.51
C SER A 23 -7.18 -1.62 1.13
N SER A 24 -8.18 -1.97 0.29
CA SER A 24 -9.38 -2.80 0.53
C SER A 24 -10.25 -2.55 1.79
N MET A 25 -11.56 -2.72 1.64
CA MET A 25 -12.59 -2.61 2.69
C MET A 25 -12.26 -3.26 4.05
N ARG A 26 -11.40 -4.28 4.09
CA ARG A 26 -11.07 -5.00 5.33
C ARG A 26 -10.15 -4.24 6.28
N GLN A 27 -9.46 -3.21 5.81
CA GLN A 27 -8.58 -2.36 6.64
C GLN A 27 -9.26 -1.06 7.08
N VAL A 28 -10.44 -0.73 6.57
CA VAL A 28 -11.14 0.54 6.87
C VAL A 28 -11.82 0.52 8.24
N MET A 29 -12.16 -0.67 8.77
CA MET A 29 -12.85 -0.77 10.07
C MET A 29 -11.96 -0.58 11.31
N GLU A 30 -10.62 -0.57 11.18
CA GLU A 30 -9.69 -0.46 12.34
C GLU A 30 -8.66 0.69 12.25
N ASN A 31 -8.53 1.42 11.15
CA ASN A 31 -7.39 2.32 10.94
C ASN A 31 -7.60 3.78 11.36
N VAL A 32 -7.61 4.03 12.67
CA VAL A 32 -7.35 5.39 13.23
C VAL A 32 -5.99 5.92 12.77
N GLU A 33 -5.05 5.01 12.48
CA GLU A 33 -3.68 5.31 12.11
C GLU A 33 -3.52 5.80 10.65
N SER A 34 -4.41 5.42 9.72
CA SER A 34 -4.34 5.88 8.33
C SER A 34 -4.80 7.33 8.20
N THR A 35 -5.90 7.68 8.87
CA THR A 35 -6.42 9.05 8.87
C THR A 35 -5.44 10.00 9.54
N LYS A 36 -4.83 9.57 10.66
CA LYS A 36 -3.81 10.36 11.35
C LYS A 36 -2.62 10.67 10.45
N ARG A 37 -2.07 9.67 9.76
CA ARG A 37 -0.93 9.86 8.86
C ARG A 37 -1.24 10.78 7.66
N GLN A 38 -2.47 10.76 7.15
CA GLN A 38 -2.91 11.70 6.11
C GLN A 38 -2.89 13.15 6.61
N TYR A 39 -3.43 13.38 7.82
CA TYR A 39 -3.36 14.69 8.46
C TYR A 39 -1.92 15.13 8.75
N ASP A 40 -1.05 14.19 9.09
CA ASP A 40 0.36 14.47 9.32
C ASP A 40 1.05 14.98 8.04
N LEU A 41 0.81 14.34 6.87
CA LEU A 41 1.38 14.82 5.60
C LEU A 41 0.82 16.18 5.16
N ARG A 42 -0.50 16.39 5.30
CA ARG A 42 -1.10 17.70 5.04
C ARG A 42 -0.50 18.78 5.95
N GLY A 43 -0.37 18.48 7.24
CA GLY A 43 0.25 19.37 8.22
C GLY A 43 1.71 19.68 7.87
N ARG A 44 2.45 18.71 7.32
CA ARG A 44 3.82 18.95 6.84
C ARG A 44 3.88 19.89 5.64
N ALA A 45 3.00 19.74 4.65
CA ALA A 45 2.93 20.70 3.54
C ALA A 45 2.64 22.13 4.04
N ILE A 46 1.73 22.28 4.99
CA ILE A 46 1.46 23.57 5.64
C ILE A 46 2.71 24.08 6.36
N GLY A 47 3.40 23.22 7.11
CA GLY A 47 4.64 23.56 7.81
C GLY A 47 5.81 23.93 6.88
N LEU A 48 5.78 23.48 5.63
CA LEU A 48 6.73 23.85 4.57
C LEU A 48 6.37 25.17 3.88
N GLY A 49 5.14 25.68 4.06
CA GLY A 49 4.70 26.99 3.59
C GLY A 49 3.57 26.98 2.57
N TRP A 50 3.02 25.81 2.20
CA TRP A 50 1.82 25.76 1.36
C TRP A 50 0.60 26.23 2.13
N ARG A 51 -0.28 26.97 1.45
CA ARG A 51 -1.57 27.34 2.01
C ARG A 51 -2.53 26.16 1.91
N ASP A 52 -3.47 26.07 2.85
CA ASP A 52 -4.42 24.96 2.91
C ASP A 52 -5.32 24.85 1.66
N ASP A 53 -5.65 26.00 1.04
CA ASP A 53 -6.42 26.08 -0.21
C ASP A 53 -5.65 25.57 -1.44
N GLN A 54 -4.33 25.49 -1.35
CA GLN A 54 -3.47 24.97 -2.42
C GLN A 54 -3.21 23.46 -2.30
N ILE A 55 -3.71 22.81 -1.23
CA ILE A 55 -3.52 21.39 -1.01
C ILE A 55 -4.68 20.62 -1.63
N ILE A 56 -4.40 19.90 -2.71
CA ILE A 56 -5.36 19.10 -3.46
C ILE A 56 -5.21 17.64 -3.05
N VAL A 57 -6.26 17.07 -2.47
CA VAL A 57 -6.28 15.65 -2.07
C VAL A 57 -6.92 14.81 -3.18
N ILE A 58 -6.16 13.85 -3.70
CA ILE A 58 -6.64 12.85 -4.65
C ILE A 58 -6.79 11.53 -3.90
N ASP A 59 -8.03 11.17 -3.59
CA ASP A 59 -8.37 9.88 -3.00
C ASP A 59 -8.84 8.91 -4.09
N SER A 60 -8.27 7.71 -4.11
CA SER A 60 -8.64 6.64 -5.04
C SER A 60 -9.10 5.42 -4.24
N ASP A 61 -10.42 5.26 -4.11
CA ASP A 61 -11.06 4.17 -3.38
C ASP A 61 -10.81 2.79 -4.03
N GLN A 62 -10.45 1.80 -3.22
CA GLN A 62 -10.40 0.38 -3.60
C GLN A 62 -11.67 -0.37 -3.18
N GLY A 63 -12.82 0.05 -3.72
CA GLY A 63 -14.07 -0.71 -3.71
C GLY A 63 -14.17 -1.63 -4.93
N GLU A 64 -14.53 -2.91 -4.73
CA GLU A 64 -14.51 -3.96 -5.75
C GLU A 64 -15.30 -3.64 -7.04
N SER A 65 -14.84 -4.22 -8.15
CA SER A 65 -15.46 -4.31 -9.50
C SER A 65 -15.15 -3.19 -10.52
N GLY A 66 -14.79 -1.97 -10.10
CA GLY A 66 -14.45 -0.84 -11.01
C GLY A 66 -13.03 -0.26 -10.84
N ALA A 67 -12.26 -0.82 -9.90
CA ALA A 67 -11.06 -0.23 -9.31
C ALA A 67 -9.86 0.03 -10.26
N SER A 68 -9.83 -0.56 -11.45
CA SER A 68 -8.74 -0.30 -12.41
C SER A 68 -8.92 1.02 -13.17
N ALA A 69 -10.15 1.50 -13.35
CA ALA A 69 -10.42 2.73 -14.10
C ALA A 69 -10.26 3.97 -13.22
N SER A 70 -10.87 3.95 -12.02
CA SER A 70 -10.84 5.10 -11.09
C SER A 70 -9.43 5.45 -10.59
N TRP A 71 -8.61 4.44 -10.25
CA TRP A 71 -7.21 4.70 -9.85
C TRP A 71 -6.41 5.34 -10.99
N ARG A 72 -6.63 4.87 -12.22
CA ARG A 72 -5.93 5.40 -13.40
C ARG A 72 -6.34 6.84 -13.66
N GLU A 73 -7.60 7.19 -13.46
CA GLU A 73 -8.09 8.56 -13.64
C GLU A 73 -7.44 9.54 -12.65
N GLY A 74 -7.46 9.22 -11.34
CA GLY A 74 -6.83 10.07 -10.32
C GLY A 74 -5.32 10.23 -10.51
N PHE A 75 -4.64 9.14 -10.89
CA PHE A 75 -3.21 9.18 -11.18
C PHE A 75 -2.89 9.92 -12.49
N GLN A 76 -3.69 9.75 -13.54
CA GLN A 76 -3.53 10.49 -14.79
C GLN A 76 -3.75 11.99 -14.60
N HIS A 77 -4.73 12.37 -13.78
CA HIS A 77 -4.95 13.76 -13.42
C HIS A 77 -3.72 14.35 -12.71
N LEU A 78 -3.17 13.64 -11.72
CA LEU A 78 -1.93 14.02 -11.05
C LEU A 78 -0.77 14.19 -12.03
N VAL A 79 -0.51 13.19 -12.88
CA VAL A 79 0.57 13.22 -13.87
C VAL A 79 0.39 14.39 -14.85
N SER A 80 -0.84 14.67 -15.27
CA SER A 80 -1.15 15.82 -16.13
C SER A 80 -0.84 17.14 -15.43
N ASP A 81 -1.24 17.30 -14.17
CA ASP A 81 -1.00 18.52 -13.39
C ASP A 81 0.48 18.79 -13.16
N VAL A 82 1.24 17.72 -12.84
CA VAL A 82 2.70 17.78 -12.74
C VAL A 82 3.30 18.17 -14.10
N GLY A 83 2.90 17.48 -15.17
CA GLY A 83 3.42 17.75 -16.52
C GLY A 83 3.11 19.15 -17.04
N MET A 84 2.05 19.79 -16.55
CA MET A 84 1.71 21.18 -16.86
C MET A 84 2.38 22.20 -15.92
N GLY A 85 3.21 21.75 -14.98
CA GLY A 85 3.90 22.62 -14.02
C GLY A 85 2.96 23.24 -12.97
N ARG A 86 1.77 22.66 -12.76
CA ARG A 86 0.81 23.12 -11.75
C ARG A 86 1.12 22.60 -10.35
N ALA A 87 1.90 21.53 -10.26
CA ALA A 87 2.32 20.92 -9.01
C ALA A 87 3.68 21.45 -8.55
N GLY A 88 3.75 21.94 -7.32
CA GLY A 88 5.01 22.29 -6.65
C GLY A 88 5.56 21.14 -5.81
N ILE A 89 4.65 20.32 -5.28
CA ILE A 89 5.02 19.14 -4.51
C ILE A 89 3.96 18.05 -4.66
N VAL A 90 4.41 16.79 -4.72
CA VAL A 90 3.57 15.60 -4.69
C VAL A 90 3.87 14.83 -3.41
N MET A 91 2.84 14.60 -2.62
CA MET A 91 2.88 13.88 -1.36
C MET A 91 2.22 12.52 -1.54
N GLY A 92 2.85 11.47 -1.00
CA GLY A 92 2.23 10.16 -0.93
C GLY A 92 2.54 9.52 0.42
N LEU A 93 1.55 8.89 1.04
CA LEU A 93 1.77 8.14 2.29
C LEU A 93 2.69 6.96 2.11
N GLU A 94 2.73 6.43 0.91
CA GLU A 94 3.57 5.31 0.56
C GLU A 94 4.02 5.54 -0.88
N VAL A 95 4.92 6.52 -1.04
CA VAL A 95 5.63 6.81 -2.30
C VAL A 95 6.20 5.51 -2.92
N SER A 96 6.55 4.57 -2.06
CA SER A 96 6.99 3.21 -2.39
C SER A 96 5.87 2.24 -2.85
N ARG A 97 4.59 2.47 -2.54
CA ARG A 97 3.46 1.64 -3.04
C ARG A 97 2.97 2.02 -4.43
N LEU A 98 3.24 3.24 -4.90
CA LEU A 98 3.12 3.58 -6.32
C LEU A 98 4.09 2.73 -7.16
N ALA A 99 5.24 2.33 -6.59
CA ALA A 99 6.21 1.46 -7.25
C ALA A 99 5.72 0.02 -7.49
N ARG A 100 4.57 -0.41 -6.93
CA ARG A 100 3.96 -1.71 -7.30
C ARG A 100 3.59 -1.78 -8.78
N ASN A 101 3.38 -0.63 -9.44
CA ASN A 101 3.44 -0.52 -10.90
C ASN A 101 4.69 0.28 -11.28
N ASN A 102 5.83 -0.39 -11.24
CA ASN A 102 7.17 0.16 -11.39
C ASN A 102 7.29 1.15 -12.58
N ALA A 103 6.63 0.87 -13.71
CA ALA A 103 6.66 1.75 -14.89
C ALA A 103 5.97 3.10 -14.69
N ASP A 104 4.79 3.14 -14.06
CA ASP A 104 4.04 4.38 -13.83
C ASP A 104 4.74 5.27 -12.79
N TRP A 105 5.34 4.64 -11.77
CA TRP A 105 6.12 5.36 -10.76
C TRP A 105 7.38 5.99 -11.34
N HIS A 106 8.16 5.25 -12.13
CA HIS A 106 9.33 5.81 -12.80
C HIS A 106 8.95 6.93 -13.76
N ARG A 107 7.83 6.79 -14.48
CA ARG A 107 7.30 7.85 -15.34
C ARG A 107 6.94 9.11 -14.56
N LEU A 108 6.29 8.97 -13.40
CA LEU A 108 5.99 10.13 -12.55
C LEU A 108 7.28 10.79 -12.05
N LEU A 109 8.28 10.01 -11.61
CA LEU A 109 9.58 10.55 -11.19
C LEU A 109 10.26 11.35 -12.30
N GLU A 110 10.22 10.85 -13.53
CA GLU A 110 10.78 11.56 -14.70
C GLU A 110 10.04 12.87 -14.98
N ILE A 111 8.71 12.86 -14.94
CA ILE A 111 7.91 14.07 -15.18
C ILE A 111 8.12 15.08 -14.05
N CYS A 112 8.19 14.65 -12.79
CA CYS A 112 8.50 15.53 -11.66
C CYS A 112 9.90 16.15 -11.78
N ALA A 113 10.89 15.37 -12.21
CA ALA A 113 12.25 15.89 -12.44
C ALA A 113 12.29 16.94 -13.56
N LEU A 114 11.48 16.78 -14.59
CA LEU A 114 11.37 17.74 -15.70
C LEU A 114 10.55 18.99 -15.34
N ALA A 115 9.53 18.83 -14.50
CA ALA A 115 8.62 19.90 -14.11
C ALA A 115 9.09 20.72 -12.89
N ASP A 116 10.23 20.36 -12.30
CA ASP A 116 10.73 20.93 -11.04
C ASP A 116 9.67 20.79 -9.94
N THR A 117 9.23 19.54 -9.72
CA THR A 117 8.22 19.17 -8.74
C THR A 117 8.84 18.29 -7.67
N LEU A 118 8.72 18.73 -6.41
CA LEU A 118 9.25 17.99 -5.27
C LEU A 118 8.38 16.79 -4.91
N ILE A 119 8.98 15.82 -4.22
CA ILE A 119 8.26 14.67 -3.67
C ILE A 119 8.42 14.67 -2.16
N LEU A 120 7.31 14.61 -1.45
CA LEU A 120 7.29 14.48 0.00
C LEU A 120 6.80 13.09 0.39
N ASP A 121 7.60 12.43 1.22
CA ASP A 121 7.31 11.16 1.86
C ASP A 121 7.31 11.33 3.38
N GLU A 122 6.96 10.30 4.13
CA GLU A 122 7.03 10.31 5.60
C GLU A 122 8.44 10.67 6.12
N ASP A 123 9.49 10.25 5.41
CA ASP A 123 10.88 10.49 5.82
C ASP A 123 11.43 11.87 5.44
N GLY A 124 10.82 12.58 4.48
CA GLY A 124 11.36 13.87 4.04
C GLY A 124 10.97 14.32 2.63
N VAL A 125 11.52 15.47 2.26
CA VAL A 125 11.38 16.09 0.93
C VAL A 125 12.53 15.66 0.03
N TYR A 126 12.20 15.22 -1.18
CA TYR A 126 13.09 14.76 -2.22
C TYR A 126 12.92 15.59 -3.48
N ASP A 127 14.04 15.88 -4.14
CA ASP A 127 14.09 16.49 -5.45
C ASP A 127 14.43 15.40 -6.50
N PRO A 128 13.48 15.00 -7.37
CA PRO A 128 13.72 13.99 -8.39
C PRO A 128 14.79 14.38 -9.43
N ALA A 129 15.11 15.66 -9.60
CA ALA A 129 16.20 16.12 -10.46
C ALA A 129 17.58 15.88 -9.80
N ASN A 130 17.63 15.80 -8.48
CA ASN A 130 18.86 15.47 -7.75
C ASN A 130 19.15 13.97 -7.81
N PHE A 131 20.34 13.60 -8.29
CA PHE A 131 20.77 12.22 -8.43
C PHE A 131 20.66 11.40 -7.13
N ASN A 132 21.06 11.99 -5.99
CA ASN A 132 21.06 11.28 -4.71
C ASN A 132 19.63 10.97 -4.25
N ASP A 133 18.75 11.96 -4.34
CA ASP A 133 17.35 11.80 -3.99
C ASP A 133 16.65 10.81 -4.94
N ARG A 134 16.94 10.90 -6.24
CA ARG A 134 16.42 9.95 -7.25
C ARG A 134 16.86 8.52 -6.98
N LEU A 135 18.12 8.29 -6.62
CA LEU A 135 18.62 6.97 -6.26
C LEU A 135 17.92 6.43 -5.00
N LEU A 136 17.76 7.26 -3.97
CA LEU A 136 17.05 6.88 -2.74
C LEU A 136 15.58 6.54 -3.02
N LEU A 137 14.89 7.36 -3.83
CA LEU A 137 13.51 7.10 -4.26
C LEU A 137 13.40 5.79 -5.04
N GLY A 138 14.37 5.49 -5.92
CA GLY A 138 14.45 4.22 -6.64
C GLY A 138 14.63 3.02 -5.71
N LEU A 139 15.59 3.10 -4.77
CA LEU A 139 15.86 2.04 -3.79
C LEU A 139 14.66 1.80 -2.88
N LYS A 140 14.00 2.86 -2.39
CA LYS A 140 12.74 2.77 -1.63
C LYS A 140 11.65 2.03 -2.40
N GLY A 141 11.55 2.28 -3.72
CA GLY A 141 10.67 1.54 -4.62
C GLY A 141 10.98 0.03 -4.62
N THR A 142 12.24 -0.34 -4.85
CA THR A 142 12.67 -1.75 -4.88
C THR A 142 12.49 -2.49 -3.54
N MET A 143 12.71 -1.80 -2.41
CA MET A 143 12.53 -2.37 -1.08
C MET A 143 11.06 -2.71 -0.80
N SER A 144 10.13 -1.83 -1.20
CA SER A 144 8.70 -2.11 -1.06
C SER A 144 8.23 -3.27 -1.93
N GLU A 145 8.81 -3.45 -3.11
CA GLU A 145 8.58 -4.65 -3.93
C GLU A 145 9.03 -5.93 -3.21
N ALA A 146 10.21 -5.90 -2.58
CA ALA A 146 10.75 -7.02 -1.82
C ALA A 146 9.89 -7.36 -0.60
N GLU A 147 9.43 -6.36 0.16
CA GLU A 147 8.51 -6.55 1.29
C GLU A 147 7.19 -7.19 0.85
N LEU A 148 6.60 -6.71 -0.25
CA LEU A 148 5.42 -7.32 -0.85
C LEU A 148 5.68 -8.79 -1.22
N HIS A 149 6.83 -9.08 -1.82
CA HIS A 149 7.20 -10.45 -2.19
C HIS A 149 7.24 -11.38 -0.97
N VAL A 150 7.83 -10.93 0.14
CA VAL A 150 7.87 -11.67 1.41
C VAL A 150 6.47 -11.88 1.98
N ILE A 151 5.62 -10.85 1.99
CA ILE A 151 4.23 -10.96 2.46
C ILE A 151 3.44 -11.97 1.61
N LYS A 152 3.54 -11.88 0.28
CA LYS A 152 2.89 -12.84 -0.65
C LYS A 152 3.38 -14.27 -0.42
N ALA A 153 4.67 -14.47 -0.19
CA ALA A 153 5.23 -15.78 0.11
C ALA A 153 4.66 -16.36 1.41
N ARG A 154 4.56 -15.55 2.48
CA ARG A 154 3.96 -15.96 3.76
C ARG A 154 2.47 -16.32 3.62
N LEU A 155 1.71 -15.52 2.88
CA LEU A 155 0.29 -15.80 2.62
C LEU A 155 0.09 -17.10 1.85
N ARG A 156 0.90 -17.35 0.81
CA ARG A 156 0.89 -18.62 0.07
C ARG A 156 1.23 -19.80 0.97
N GLY A 157 2.25 -19.68 1.81
CA GLY A 157 2.58 -20.69 2.83
C GLY A 157 1.44 -20.94 3.81
N GLY A 158 0.75 -19.89 4.26
CA GLY A 158 -0.42 -20.00 5.12
C GLY A 158 -1.63 -20.68 4.46
N ILE A 159 -1.90 -20.37 3.19
CA ILE A 159 -2.94 -21.06 2.39
C ILE A 159 -2.58 -22.54 2.26
N LEU A 160 -1.35 -22.86 1.88
CA LEU A 160 -0.88 -24.24 1.77
C LEU A 160 -0.96 -24.99 3.10
N ASN A 161 -0.53 -24.38 4.22
CA ASN A 161 -0.67 -24.99 5.54
C ASN A 161 -2.13 -25.22 5.95
N LYS A 162 -3.04 -24.31 5.60
CA LYS A 162 -4.48 -24.51 5.83
C LYS A 162 -5.02 -25.65 4.96
N CYS A 163 -4.63 -25.72 3.69
CA CYS A 163 -5.01 -26.83 2.81
C CYS A 163 -4.47 -28.17 3.31
N VAL A 164 -3.21 -28.25 3.73
CA VAL A 164 -2.60 -29.46 4.29
C VAL A 164 -3.29 -29.87 5.59
N ALA A 165 -3.56 -28.91 6.49
CA ALA A 165 -4.29 -29.18 7.73
C ALA A 165 -5.71 -29.70 7.48
N VAL A 166 -6.44 -29.10 6.52
CA VAL A 166 -7.77 -29.56 6.12
C VAL A 166 -7.71 -30.96 5.51
N SER A 167 -6.73 -31.24 4.64
CA SER A 167 -6.55 -32.55 4.02
C SER A 167 -6.20 -33.65 5.03
N ILE A 168 -5.35 -33.37 6.02
CA ILE A 168 -5.03 -34.31 7.10
C ILE A 168 -6.26 -34.58 7.98
N VAL A 169 -7.02 -33.54 8.34
CA VAL A 169 -8.27 -33.71 9.12
C VAL A 169 -9.32 -34.48 8.33
N ALA A 170 -9.42 -34.25 7.01
CA ALA A 170 -10.33 -34.99 6.14
C ALA A 170 -9.92 -36.47 5.98
N LEU A 171 -8.63 -36.77 5.88
CA LEU A 171 -8.09 -38.14 5.79
C LEU A 171 -8.17 -38.92 7.12
N CYS A 172 -8.06 -38.25 8.28
CA CYS A 172 -8.14 -38.91 9.59
C CYS A 172 -9.59 -39.18 10.06
N ARG A 173 -10.60 -38.49 9.51
CA ARG A 173 -12.00 -38.65 9.92
C ARG A 173 -12.58 -40.08 9.70
N PRO A 174 -12.35 -40.76 8.56
CA PRO A 174 -12.81 -42.13 8.35
C PRO A 174 -12.16 -43.12 9.32
N ALA A 175 -10.86 -42.95 9.61
CA ALA A 175 -10.12 -43.83 10.51
C ALA A 175 -10.60 -43.72 11.97
N LEU A 176 -10.85 -42.51 12.47
CA LEU A 176 -11.43 -42.32 13.82
C LEU A 176 -12.88 -42.82 13.92
N SER A 177 -13.66 -42.71 12.84
CA SER A 177 -15.03 -43.22 12.79
C SER A 177 -15.08 -44.75 12.84
N MET A 178 -14.22 -45.44 12.08
CA MET A 178 -14.08 -46.91 12.15
C MET A 178 -13.63 -47.38 13.54
N MET A 179 -12.66 -46.71 14.15
CA MET A 179 -12.12 -47.11 15.45
C MET A 179 -13.15 -46.96 16.59
N ARG A 180 -14.01 -45.93 16.53
CA ARG A 180 -15.16 -45.79 17.44
C ARG A 180 -16.22 -46.86 17.22
N LEU A 181 -16.48 -47.25 15.98
CA LEU A 181 -17.45 -48.30 15.65
C LEU A 181 -16.97 -49.66 16.18
N ALA A 182 -15.67 -49.97 16.00
CA ALA A 182 -15.05 -51.20 16.48
C ALA A 182 -15.07 -51.31 18.02
N MET A 183 -14.76 -50.23 18.75
CA MET A 183 -14.88 -50.21 20.22
C MET A 183 -16.34 -50.36 20.71
N SER A 184 -17.30 -49.78 20.00
CA SER A 184 -18.72 -49.89 20.35
C SER A 184 -19.28 -51.29 20.14
N PHE A 185 -18.79 -52.01 19.12
CA PHE A 185 -19.13 -53.42 18.88
C PHE A 185 -18.56 -54.33 19.98
N SER A 186 -17.30 -54.12 20.37
CA SER A 186 -16.65 -54.91 21.42
C SER A 186 -17.33 -54.76 22.80
N ILE A 187 -17.84 -53.58 23.13
CA ILE A 187 -18.56 -53.33 24.39
C ILE A 187 -19.96 -53.97 24.38
N ARG A 188 -20.63 -54.05 23.22
CA ARG A 188 -21.94 -54.73 23.11
C ARG A 188 -21.82 -56.24 23.23
N THR A 189 -20.79 -56.87 22.67
CA THR A 189 -20.54 -58.33 22.81
C THR A 189 -20.16 -58.75 24.23
N LEU A 190 -19.59 -57.85 25.04
CA LEU A 190 -19.29 -58.12 26.45
C LEU A 190 -20.51 -57.99 27.39
N LYS A 191 -21.58 -57.31 26.96
CA LYS A 191 -22.82 -57.15 27.74
C LYS A 191 -23.93 -58.17 27.40
N SER A 192 -23.83 -58.92 26.32
CA SER A 192 -24.80 -59.96 25.94
C SER A 192 -24.40 -61.38 26.34
N GLY A 193 -23.32 -61.54 27.12
CA GLY A 193 -22.76 -62.82 27.55
C GLY A 193 -22.86 -63.10 29.05
N ARG A 194 -23.81 -62.48 29.77
CA ARG A 194 -24.20 -62.83 31.14
C ARG A 194 -25.71 -62.91 31.25
#